data_AF-A0A535Y1J9-F1
#
_entry.id   AF-A0A535Y1J9-F1
#
_cell.length_a   1.000
_cell.length_b   1.000
_cell.length_c   1.000
_cell.angle_alpha   90.00
_cell.angle_beta   90.00
_cell.angle_gamma   90.00
#
_symmetry.space_group_name_H-M   'P 1'
#
loop_
_entity.id
_entity.type
_entity.pdbx_description
1 polymer ?
#
loop_
_entity_poly.entity_id
_entity_poly.type
_entity_poly.pdbx_seq_one_letter_code
_entity_poly.pdbx_strand_id
1 'polypeptide(L)'
;MPGAQACGNRLALSNGGGSRLASRQMRHIAIVLAAVACVVLATLLVIDVAVRVTLFGHLYADAASAPSAPVTIVLGAEVYADGRPSPALQSRLDVAIELLEHGKTNLLVMSGGNGMFEVDAMRAYLVAHDVPEEVVLPDPSGERTRASCEHARDTYRELPILIVSQGDHVARATYICRALGVHADGVAAPEFSGDRHFAYLIRERFALLLAFFESVVT
;
A
#
# COMPACT_ATOMS: atom_id res chain seq x y z
N MET A 1 -92.69 -4.01 -19.48
CA MET A 1 -92.63 -5.25 -18.66
C MET A 1 -91.62 -6.18 -19.33
N PRO A 2 -90.70 -6.83 -18.60
CA PRO A 2 -89.54 -6.22 -17.93
C PRO A 2 -88.23 -7.03 -18.15
N GLY A 3 -87.12 -6.57 -17.54
CA GLY A 3 -85.92 -7.40 -17.27
C GLY A 3 -84.59 -6.70 -17.60
N ALA A 4 -84.12 -5.73 -16.80
CA ALA A 4 -83.36 -5.87 -15.55
C ALA A 4 -81.88 -6.29 -15.71
N GLN A 5 -81.00 -5.31 -15.45
CA GLN A 5 -79.72 -5.38 -14.71
C GLN A 5 -78.79 -6.59 -14.87
N ALA A 6 -77.54 -6.31 -15.25
CA ALA A 6 -76.39 -6.61 -14.39
C ALA A 6 -75.19 -5.72 -14.73
N CYS A 7 -74.97 -4.72 -13.88
CA CYS A 7 -73.66 -4.12 -13.65
C CYS A 7 -72.74 -5.20 -13.04
N GLY A 8 -71.54 -5.36 -13.60
CA GLY A 8 -70.65 -6.46 -13.22
C GLY A 8 -69.20 -6.16 -13.55
N ASN A 9 -68.66 -5.15 -12.88
CA ASN A 9 -67.24 -4.89 -12.70
C ASN A 9 -66.45 -6.20 -12.52
N ARG A 10 -65.42 -6.44 -13.34
CA ARG A 10 -64.33 -7.35 -12.97
C ARG A 10 -62.99 -6.82 -13.45
N LEU A 11 -62.49 -5.89 -12.63
CA LEU A 11 -61.09 -5.53 -12.48
C LEU A 11 -60.16 -6.75 -12.41
N ALA A 12 -59.02 -6.57 -13.08
CA ALA A 12 -57.67 -6.91 -12.60
C ALA A 12 -57.33 -8.37 -12.29
N LEU A 13 -56.85 -9.12 -13.28
CA LEU A 13 -55.80 -10.15 -13.15
C LEU A 13 -55.11 -10.20 -14.52
N SER A 14 -53.87 -9.75 -14.75
CA SER A 14 -52.66 -10.42 -14.29
C SER A 14 -51.43 -9.58 -14.71
N ASN A 15 -51.04 -8.59 -13.90
CA ASN A 15 -49.72 -7.94 -13.99
C ASN A 15 -48.81 -8.33 -12.81
N GLY A 16 -49.24 -9.26 -11.96
CA GLY A 16 -48.55 -9.66 -10.73
C GLY A 16 -47.53 -10.81 -10.88
N GLY A 17 -47.46 -11.46 -12.04
CA GLY A 17 -46.53 -12.57 -12.31
C GLY A 17 -45.14 -12.10 -12.75
N GLY A 18 -45.08 -11.12 -13.66
CA GLY A 18 -43.83 -10.56 -14.17
C GLY A 18 -43.02 -9.81 -13.09
N SER A 19 -43.68 -9.06 -12.22
CA SER A 19 -43.03 -8.33 -11.12
C SER A 19 -42.49 -9.24 -10.01
N ARG A 20 -43.12 -10.40 -9.78
CA ARG A 20 -42.67 -11.41 -8.78
C ARG A 20 -41.53 -12.30 -9.30
N LEU A 21 -41.50 -12.62 -10.60
CA LEU A 21 -40.35 -13.31 -11.19
C LEU A 21 -39.13 -12.39 -11.27
N ALA A 22 -39.32 -11.13 -11.69
CA ALA A 22 -38.26 -10.12 -11.71
C ALA A 22 -37.68 -9.87 -10.31
N SER A 23 -38.52 -9.81 -9.27
CA SER A 23 -38.03 -9.63 -7.88
C SER A 23 -37.32 -10.85 -7.31
N ARG A 24 -37.72 -12.07 -7.68
CA ARG A 24 -36.98 -13.31 -7.34
C ARG A 24 -35.64 -13.39 -8.06
N GLN A 25 -35.60 -13.09 -9.36
CA GLN A 25 -34.34 -13.05 -10.13
C GLN A 25 -33.39 -11.97 -9.61
N MET A 26 -33.88 -10.75 -9.32
CA MET A 26 -33.09 -9.70 -8.65
C MET A 26 -32.56 -10.15 -7.30
N ARG A 27 -33.35 -10.88 -6.49
CA ARG A 27 -32.89 -11.41 -5.20
C ARG A 27 -31.79 -12.46 -5.38
N HIS A 28 -31.92 -13.36 -6.35
CA HIS A 28 -30.88 -14.35 -6.65
C HIS A 28 -29.59 -13.69 -7.15
N ILE A 29 -29.68 -12.70 -8.04
CA ILE A 29 -28.54 -11.90 -8.50
C ILE A 29 -27.87 -11.19 -7.32
N ALA A 30 -28.65 -10.55 -6.45
CA ALA A 30 -28.12 -9.87 -5.27
C ALA A 30 -27.41 -10.85 -4.31
N ILE A 31 -27.96 -12.05 -4.10
CA ILE A 31 -27.32 -13.10 -3.27
C ILE A 31 -26.00 -13.55 -3.90
N VAL A 32 -25.97 -13.80 -5.21
CA VAL A 32 -24.76 -14.22 -5.92
C VAL A 32 -23.69 -13.12 -5.86
N LEU A 33 -24.06 -11.86 -6.12
CA LEU A 33 -23.14 -10.72 -6.01
C LEU A 33 -22.60 -10.56 -4.59
N ALA A 34 -23.45 -10.69 -3.58
CA ALA A 34 -23.04 -10.65 -2.17
C ALA A 34 -22.08 -11.80 -1.84
N ALA A 35 -22.37 -13.03 -2.31
CA ALA A 35 -21.50 -14.18 -2.10
C ALA A 35 -20.12 -13.98 -2.76
N VAL A 36 -20.07 -13.49 -4.00
CA VAL A 36 -18.82 -13.16 -4.70
C VAL A 36 -18.05 -12.08 -3.95
N ALA A 37 -18.71 -11.01 -3.52
CA ALA A 37 -18.07 -9.96 -2.74
C ALA A 37 -17.50 -10.49 -1.41
N CYS A 38 -18.24 -11.35 -0.70
CA CYS A 38 -17.76 -12.01 0.52
C CYS A 38 -16.53 -12.87 0.27
N VAL A 39 -16.50 -13.65 -0.81
CA VAL A 39 -15.34 -14.47 -1.18
C VAL A 39 -14.13 -13.58 -1.46
N VAL A 40 -14.29 -12.52 -2.26
CA VAL A 40 -13.21 -11.57 -2.57
C VAL A 40 -12.66 -10.93 -1.29
N LEU A 41 -13.52 -10.45 -0.41
CA LEU A 41 -13.13 -9.84 0.86
C LEU A 41 -12.41 -10.84 1.78
N ALA A 42 -12.89 -12.09 1.85
CA ALA A 42 -12.25 -13.14 2.62
C ALA A 42 -10.86 -13.47 2.07
N THR A 43 -10.70 -13.56 0.74
CA THR A 43 -9.39 -13.78 0.10
C THR A 43 -8.41 -12.63 0.39
N LEU A 44 -8.87 -11.37 0.27
CA LEU A 44 -8.05 -10.20 0.61
C LEU A 44 -7.59 -10.23 2.07
N LEU A 45 -8.49 -10.59 3.00
CA LEU A 45 -8.17 -10.72 4.41
C LEU A 45 -7.15 -11.83 4.66
N VAL A 46 -7.32 -13.00 4.04
CA VAL A 46 -6.39 -14.13 4.19
C VAL A 46 -4.99 -13.75 3.69
N ILE A 47 -4.87 -13.10 2.54
CA ILE A 47 -3.57 -12.67 2.01
C ILE A 47 -2.93 -11.63 2.93
N ASP A 48 -3.68 -10.63 3.39
CA ASP A 48 -3.16 -9.63 4.32
C ASP A 48 -2.65 -10.24 5.62
N VAL A 49 -3.43 -11.15 6.22
CA VAL A 49 -3.03 -11.87 7.42
C VAL A 49 -1.79 -12.72 7.15
N ALA A 50 -1.75 -13.45 6.03
CA ALA A 50 -0.60 -14.27 5.66
C ALA A 50 0.68 -13.42 5.55
N VAL A 51 0.62 -12.28 4.84
CA VAL A 51 1.77 -11.38 4.74
C VAL A 51 2.16 -10.84 6.11
N ARG A 52 1.22 -10.34 6.92
CA ARG A 52 1.53 -9.82 8.26
C ARG A 52 2.14 -10.88 9.18
N VAL A 53 1.73 -12.13 9.06
CA VAL A 53 2.36 -13.26 9.78
C VAL A 53 3.80 -13.47 9.31
N THR A 54 4.08 -13.42 8.00
CA THR A 54 5.46 -13.55 7.48
C THR A 54 6.38 -12.38 7.89
N LEU A 55 5.78 -11.21 8.16
CA LEU A 55 6.47 -10.01 8.59
C LEU A 55 6.49 -9.83 10.11
N PHE A 56 6.00 -10.82 10.87
CA PHE A 56 6.01 -10.74 12.33
C PHE A 56 7.44 -10.60 12.83
N GLY A 57 7.72 -9.52 13.58
CA GLY A 57 9.06 -9.18 14.05
C GLY A 57 9.96 -8.47 13.03
N HIS A 58 9.43 -8.09 11.85
CA HIS A 58 10.16 -7.40 10.77
C HIS A 58 9.57 -6.03 10.43
N LEU A 59 8.63 -5.53 11.23
CA LEU A 59 8.00 -4.22 11.07
C LEU A 59 8.07 -3.47 12.40
N TYR A 60 8.58 -2.24 12.34
CA TYR A 60 8.85 -1.38 13.47
C TYR A 60 8.09 -0.08 13.32
N ALA A 61 7.56 0.42 14.44
CA ALA A 61 6.69 1.60 14.45
C ALA A 61 7.48 2.92 14.35
N ASP A 62 8.76 2.89 14.69
CA ASP A 62 9.63 4.06 14.81
C ASP A 62 11.11 3.68 14.71
N ALA A 63 11.98 4.68 14.57
CA ALA A 63 13.42 4.49 14.47
C ALA A 63 14.06 3.91 15.76
N ALA A 64 13.49 4.18 16.93
CA ALA A 64 14.04 3.75 18.20
C ALA A 64 13.93 2.22 18.40
N SER A 65 12.78 1.66 18.01
CA SER A 65 12.48 0.22 18.09
C SER A 65 13.14 -0.61 16.98
N ALA A 66 13.56 0.02 15.89
CA ALA A 66 14.22 -0.66 14.77
C ALA A 66 15.57 -1.31 15.16
N PRO A 67 15.96 -2.42 14.49
CA PRO A 67 17.28 -3.00 14.64
C PRO A 67 18.33 -2.12 13.94
N SER A 68 19.61 -2.36 14.23
CA SER A 68 20.68 -1.70 13.47
C SER A 68 20.90 -2.43 12.14
N ALA A 69 21.02 -1.67 11.05
CA ALA A 69 21.36 -2.15 9.73
C ALA A 69 22.27 -1.14 9.01
N PRO A 70 23.36 -1.57 8.35
CA PRO A 70 24.32 -0.67 7.73
C PRO A 70 23.71 0.26 6.67
N VAL A 71 22.62 -0.16 6.02
CA VAL A 71 21.95 0.58 4.94
C VAL A 71 20.47 0.75 5.24
N THR A 72 19.97 1.96 5.02
CA THR A 72 18.54 2.28 5.06
C THR A 72 18.10 2.79 3.70
N ILE A 73 17.09 2.16 3.12
CA ILE A 73 16.45 2.60 1.88
C ILE A 73 15.22 3.41 2.25
N VAL A 74 15.20 4.68 1.84
CA VAL A 74 14.05 5.56 1.99
C VAL A 74 13.29 5.55 0.68
N LEU A 75 12.06 5.05 0.70
CA LEU A 75 11.22 5.07 -0.49
C LEU A 75 10.73 6.49 -0.77
N GLY A 76 10.63 6.81 -2.05
CA GLY A 76 10.15 8.08 -2.57
C GLY A 76 8.63 8.26 -2.49
N ALA A 77 8.20 9.52 -2.49
CA ALA A 77 6.81 9.97 -2.48
C ALA A 77 6.69 11.32 -3.21
N GLU A 78 5.52 11.95 -3.20
CA GLU A 78 5.28 13.18 -3.94
C GLU A 78 6.29 14.28 -3.58
N VAL A 79 6.85 14.92 -4.61
CA VAL A 79 7.60 16.17 -4.53
C VAL A 79 6.79 17.22 -5.27
N TYR A 80 6.56 18.36 -4.62
CA TYR A 80 5.80 19.45 -5.21
C TYR A 80 6.55 20.10 -6.37
N ALA A 81 5.81 20.81 -7.23
CA ALA A 81 6.39 21.47 -8.41
C ALA A 81 7.46 22.53 -8.06
N ASP A 82 7.47 23.02 -6.82
CA ASP A 82 8.47 23.94 -6.29
C ASP A 82 9.74 23.22 -5.76
N GLY A 83 9.82 21.90 -5.90
CA GLY A 83 10.94 21.06 -5.46
C GLY A 83 10.88 20.65 -3.99
N ARG A 84 9.85 21.08 -3.23
CA ARG A 84 9.73 20.67 -1.83
C ARG A 84 9.16 19.26 -1.69
N PRO A 85 9.72 18.41 -0.82
CA PRO A 85 9.11 17.14 -0.45
C PRO A 85 7.71 17.34 0.12
N SER A 86 6.74 16.49 -0.25
CA SER A 86 5.43 16.46 0.40
C SER A 86 5.54 16.12 1.89
N PRO A 87 4.54 16.41 2.75
CA PRO A 87 4.57 16.03 4.16
C PRO A 87 4.85 14.54 4.38
N ALA A 88 4.27 13.69 3.54
CA ALA A 88 4.53 12.25 3.57
C ALA A 88 6.00 11.93 3.29
N LEU A 89 6.63 12.59 2.31
CA LEU A 89 8.04 12.39 2.02
C LEU A 89 8.94 12.96 3.13
N GLN A 90 8.63 14.14 3.66
CA GLN A 90 9.35 14.74 4.81
C GLN A 90 9.37 13.78 5.99
N SER A 91 8.21 13.24 6.38
CA SER A 91 8.13 12.28 7.49
C SER A 91 8.97 11.02 7.29
N ARG A 92 9.12 10.53 6.05
CA ARG A 92 10.04 9.40 5.77
C ARG A 92 11.50 9.82 5.94
N LEU A 93 11.85 11.02 5.50
CA LEU A 93 13.20 11.57 5.63
C LEU A 93 13.54 11.85 7.10
N ASP A 94 12.58 12.33 7.89
CA ASP A 94 12.74 12.55 9.33
C ASP A 94 13.07 11.23 10.06
N VAL A 95 12.33 10.15 9.76
CA VAL A 95 12.66 8.82 10.31
C VAL A 95 14.05 8.35 9.88
N ALA A 96 14.49 8.66 8.66
CA ALA A 96 15.83 8.32 8.20
C ALA A 96 16.93 9.10 8.96
N ILE A 97 16.67 10.36 9.29
CA ILE A 97 17.53 11.19 10.15
C ILE A 97 17.58 10.56 11.55
N GLU A 98 16.45 10.23 12.16
CA GLU A 98 16.40 9.59 13.48
C GLU A 98 17.17 8.26 13.51
N LEU A 99 17.10 7.46 12.44
CA LEU A 99 17.88 6.22 12.32
C LEU A 99 19.39 6.47 12.28
N LEU A 100 19.85 7.53 11.62
CA LEU A 100 21.26 7.95 11.65
C LEU A 100 21.66 8.43 13.04
N GLU A 101 20.87 9.30 13.66
CA GLU A 101 21.13 9.88 14.99
C GLU A 101 21.20 8.82 16.08
N HIS A 102 20.34 7.79 16.00
CA HIS A 102 20.34 6.66 16.91
C HIS A 102 21.44 5.62 16.61
N GLY A 103 22.29 5.84 15.59
CA GLY A 103 23.32 4.89 15.16
C GLY A 103 22.75 3.56 14.66
N LYS A 104 21.51 3.58 14.17
CA LYS A 104 20.84 2.40 13.59
C LYS A 104 21.28 2.15 12.17
N THR A 105 21.73 3.19 11.46
CA THR A 105 22.21 3.08 10.09
C THR A 105 23.42 3.95 9.83
N ASN A 106 24.16 3.63 8.77
CA ASN A 106 25.37 4.36 8.36
C ASN A 106 25.22 4.99 6.97
N LEU A 107 24.24 4.53 6.19
CA LEU A 107 24.08 4.88 4.79
C LEU A 107 22.59 4.99 4.47
N LEU A 108 22.21 6.10 3.84
CA LEU A 108 20.86 6.34 3.37
C LEU A 108 20.82 6.23 1.85
N VAL A 109 19.88 5.45 1.31
CA VAL A 109 19.65 5.29 -0.13
C VAL A 109 18.29 5.87 -0.48
N MET A 110 18.27 6.94 -1.28
CA MET A 110 17.05 7.63 -1.70
C MET A 110 16.51 6.96 -2.97
N SER A 111 15.47 6.13 -2.85
CA SER A 111 14.91 5.38 -3.96
C SER A 111 13.59 6.00 -4.44
N GLY A 112 13.62 6.66 -5.59
CA GLY A 112 12.51 7.45 -6.13
C GLY A 112 12.13 7.06 -7.55
N GLY A 113 10.88 7.32 -7.93
CA GLY A 113 10.32 6.97 -9.23
C GLY A 113 10.22 8.14 -10.22
N ASN A 114 10.40 9.37 -9.76
CA ASN A 114 10.43 10.56 -10.61
C ASN A 114 11.87 10.97 -10.98
N GLY A 115 12.77 9.98 -11.07
CA GLY A 115 14.17 10.18 -11.44
C GLY A 115 14.94 11.06 -10.45
N MET A 116 15.95 11.75 -10.97
CA MET A 116 16.80 12.63 -10.18
C MET A 116 16.03 13.78 -9.53
N PHE A 117 14.91 14.26 -10.09
CA PHE A 117 14.15 15.36 -9.50
C PHE A 117 13.66 15.03 -8.08
N GLU A 118 13.17 13.81 -7.86
CA GLU A 118 12.73 13.37 -6.53
C GLU A 118 13.91 13.07 -5.61
N VAL A 119 14.93 12.39 -6.13
CA VAL A 119 16.13 12.03 -5.37
C VAL A 119 16.91 13.27 -4.91
N ASP A 120 17.02 14.29 -5.77
CA ASP A 120 17.69 15.55 -5.45
C ASP A 120 16.91 16.34 -4.39
N ALA A 121 15.57 16.32 -4.44
CA ALA A 121 14.73 16.93 -3.40
C ALA A 121 14.90 16.23 -2.03
N MET A 122 14.98 14.89 -2.03
CA MET A 122 15.24 14.10 -0.83
C MET A 122 16.65 14.38 -0.27
N ARG A 123 17.68 14.38 -1.13
CA ARG A 123 19.05 14.72 -0.73
C ARG A 123 19.15 16.14 -0.18
N ALA A 124 18.57 17.12 -0.87
CA ALA A 124 18.59 18.52 -0.44
C ALA A 124 17.93 18.69 0.94
N TYR A 125 16.83 17.98 1.19
CA TYR A 125 16.18 17.97 2.50
C TYR A 125 17.10 17.41 3.59
N LEU A 126 17.74 16.26 3.36
CA LEU A 126 18.65 15.64 4.34
C LEU A 126 19.86 16.54 4.64
N VAL A 127 20.48 17.10 3.61
CA VAL A 127 21.62 18.02 3.77
C VAL A 127 21.22 19.29 4.53
N ALA A 128 20.00 19.80 4.30
CA ALA A 128 19.47 20.94 5.06
C ALA A 128 19.22 20.63 6.55
N HIS A 129 19.18 19.34 6.93
CA HIS A 129 19.06 18.85 8.30
C HIS A 129 20.38 18.25 8.81
N ASP A 130 21.51 18.80 8.35
CA ASP A 130 22.85 18.45 8.82
C ASP A 130 23.29 16.99 8.57
N VAL A 131 22.60 16.26 7.70
CA VAL A 131 23.06 14.93 7.25
C VAL A 131 24.22 15.10 6.26
N PRO A 132 25.38 14.45 6.49
CA PRO A 132 26.51 14.52 5.57
C PRO A 132 26.15 13.96 4.19
N GLU A 133 26.49 14.68 3.12
CA GLU A 133 26.13 14.26 1.75
C GLU A 133 26.77 12.90 1.36
N GLU A 134 27.94 12.60 1.91
CA GLU A 134 28.68 11.35 1.70
C GLU A 134 27.94 10.08 2.14
N VAL A 135 26.98 10.20 3.08
CA VAL A 135 26.17 9.07 3.52
C VAL A 135 24.82 8.97 2.79
N VAL A 136 24.55 9.85 1.82
CA VAL A 136 23.29 9.90 1.05
C VAL A 136 23.54 9.46 -0.39
N LEU A 137 23.11 8.25 -0.74
CA LEU A 137 23.24 7.70 -2.08
C LEU A 137 21.94 7.79 -2.89
N PRO A 138 22.03 8.07 -4.20
CA PRO A 138 20.87 8.11 -5.08
C PRO A 138 20.51 6.72 -5.63
N ASP A 139 19.21 6.43 -5.71
CA ASP A 139 18.60 5.38 -6.53
C ASP A 139 17.42 5.99 -7.35
N PRO A 140 17.72 6.64 -8.49
CA PRO A 140 16.71 7.37 -9.28
C PRO A 140 15.82 6.45 -10.14
N SER A 141 16.09 5.14 -10.15
CA SER A 141 15.37 4.17 -10.98
C SER A 141 14.33 3.37 -10.17
N GLY A 142 13.96 3.85 -8.98
CA GLY A 142 12.96 3.28 -8.08
C GLY A 142 11.51 3.52 -8.50
N GLU A 143 11.20 3.40 -9.80
CA GLU A 143 9.86 3.68 -10.38
C GLU A 143 8.73 2.86 -9.76
N ARG A 144 9.07 1.70 -9.21
CA ARG A 144 8.16 0.77 -8.54
C ARG A 144 8.86 0.23 -7.31
N THR A 145 8.10 -0.07 -6.24
CA THR A 145 8.63 -0.72 -5.03
C THR A 145 9.46 -1.97 -5.35
N ARG A 146 9.03 -2.76 -6.35
CA ARG A 146 9.76 -3.95 -6.81
C ARG A 146 11.13 -3.59 -7.39
N ALA A 147 11.24 -2.53 -8.18
CA ALA A 147 12.51 -2.07 -8.74
C ALA A 147 13.49 -1.66 -7.63
N SER A 148 13.02 -0.88 -6.64
CA SER A 148 13.82 -0.56 -5.45
C SER A 148 14.32 -1.81 -4.73
N CYS A 149 13.46 -2.82 -4.56
CA CYS A 149 13.86 -4.10 -3.95
C CYS A 149 14.81 -4.93 -4.81
N GLU A 150 14.70 -4.86 -6.14
CA GLU A 150 15.65 -5.50 -7.07
C GLU A 150 17.02 -4.84 -7.02
N HIS A 151 17.08 -3.50 -7.00
CA HIS A 151 18.34 -2.77 -6.81
C HIS A 151 18.97 -3.09 -5.45
N ALA A 152 18.13 -3.19 -4.40
CA ALA A 152 18.56 -3.59 -3.08
C ALA A 152 19.11 -5.02 -3.06
N ARG A 153 18.48 -5.96 -3.77
CA ARG A 153 18.99 -7.31 -3.95
C ARG A 153 20.33 -7.29 -4.68
N ASP A 154 20.43 -6.56 -5.77
CA ASP A 154 21.62 -6.59 -6.61
C ASP A 154 22.84 -5.95 -5.93
N THR A 155 22.60 -5.02 -4.98
CA THR A 155 23.67 -4.25 -4.32
C THR A 155 23.91 -4.67 -2.86
N TYR A 156 22.86 -5.01 -2.11
CA TYR A 156 22.89 -5.15 -0.64
C TYR A 156 22.34 -6.48 -0.13
N ARG A 157 22.13 -7.50 -0.97
CA ARG A 157 21.50 -8.78 -0.58
C ARG A 157 22.12 -9.44 0.65
N GLU A 158 23.44 -9.37 0.82
CA GLU A 158 24.16 -10.02 1.92
C GLU A 158 24.17 -9.18 3.21
N LEU A 159 23.53 -8.01 3.21
CA LEU A 159 23.47 -7.10 4.35
C LEU A 159 22.04 -7.02 4.89
N PRO A 160 21.86 -6.89 6.22
CA PRO A 160 20.59 -6.41 6.73
C PRO A 160 20.36 -4.98 6.24
N ILE A 161 19.12 -4.67 5.86
CA ILE A 161 18.72 -3.32 5.46
C ILE A 161 17.45 -2.89 6.18
N LEU A 162 17.30 -1.59 6.40
CA LEU A 162 16.03 -0.98 6.79
C LEU A 162 15.32 -0.40 5.58
N ILE A 163 14.00 -0.50 5.54
CA ILE A 163 13.14 0.15 4.54
C ILE A 163 12.24 1.14 5.25
N VAL A 164 12.32 2.42 4.89
CA VAL A 164 11.47 3.48 5.45
C VAL A 164 10.39 3.86 4.45
N SER A 165 9.13 3.77 4.89
CA SER A 165 7.95 4.25 4.16
C SER A 165 6.76 4.45 5.11
N GLN A 166 5.60 4.90 4.63
CA GLN A 166 4.38 4.96 5.45
C GLN A 166 3.89 3.56 5.87
N GLY A 167 3.15 3.49 6.98
CA GLY A 167 2.73 2.26 7.66
C GLY A 167 2.27 1.10 6.77
N ASP A 168 1.23 1.29 5.95
CA ASP A 168 0.75 0.18 5.10
C ASP A 168 1.66 -0.08 3.87
N HIS A 169 2.35 0.93 3.37
CA HIS A 169 3.29 0.77 2.24
C HIS A 169 4.59 0.09 2.68
N VAL A 170 5.06 0.32 3.91
CA VAL A 170 6.29 -0.30 4.41
C VAL A 170 6.09 -1.80 4.59
N ALA A 171 4.93 -2.26 5.06
CA ALA A 171 4.61 -3.69 5.11
C ALA A 171 4.73 -4.35 3.73
N ARG A 172 4.11 -3.75 2.70
CA ARG A 172 4.20 -4.25 1.33
C ARG A 172 5.63 -4.22 0.79
N ALA A 173 6.36 -3.14 1.00
CA ALA A 173 7.73 -3.01 0.52
C ALA A 173 8.66 -4.04 1.16
N THR A 174 8.60 -4.20 2.49
CA THR A 174 9.36 -5.20 3.22
C THR A 174 9.02 -6.61 2.75
N TYR A 175 7.74 -6.91 2.51
CA TYR A 175 7.33 -8.20 1.95
C TYR A 175 7.98 -8.48 0.59
N ILE A 176 7.92 -7.53 -0.34
CA ILE A 176 8.50 -7.69 -1.69
C ILE A 176 10.01 -7.90 -1.61
N CYS A 177 10.73 -7.08 -0.83
CA CYS A 177 12.17 -7.20 -0.69
C CYS A 177 12.58 -8.54 -0.10
N ARG A 178 11.87 -9.02 0.93
CA ARG A 178 12.13 -10.33 1.54
C ARG A 178 11.81 -11.49 0.60
N ALA A 179 10.73 -11.38 -0.19
CA ALA A 179 10.41 -12.35 -1.23
C ALA A 179 11.50 -12.45 -2.31
N LEU A 180 12.20 -11.34 -2.58
CA LEU A 180 13.37 -11.30 -3.48
C LEU A 180 14.67 -11.78 -2.81
N GLY A 181 14.61 -12.25 -1.57
CA GLY A 181 15.76 -12.77 -0.82
C GLY A 181 16.63 -11.70 -0.16
N VAL A 182 16.10 -10.49 0.06
CA VAL A 182 16.81 -9.42 0.78
C VAL A 182 16.50 -9.50 2.27
N HIS A 183 17.53 -9.34 3.11
CA HIS A 183 17.39 -9.25 4.57
C HIS A 183 16.84 -7.88 4.98
N ALA A 184 15.54 -7.65 4.75
CA ALA A 184 14.90 -6.37 4.98
C ALA A 184 13.99 -6.35 6.21
N ASP A 185 14.08 -5.27 6.96
CA ASP A 185 13.17 -4.88 8.04
C ASP A 185 12.52 -3.53 7.71
N GLY A 186 11.22 -3.37 8.00
CA GLY A 186 10.47 -2.15 7.69
C GLY A 186 10.36 -1.21 8.90
N VAL A 187 10.55 0.09 8.69
CA VAL A 187 10.35 1.14 9.69
C VAL A 187 9.27 2.09 9.19
N ALA A 188 8.17 2.21 9.95
CA ALA A 188 7.04 3.04 9.59
C ALA A 188 7.34 4.53 9.85
N ALA A 189 7.11 5.34 8.83
CA ALA A 189 6.97 6.78 8.98
C ALA A 189 5.52 7.13 9.39
N PRO A 190 5.33 8.07 10.33
CA PRO A 190 4.01 8.56 10.71
C PRO A 190 3.14 8.92 9.50
N GLU A 191 1.88 8.48 9.53
CA GLU A 191 0.91 8.84 8.50
C GLU A 191 0.19 10.13 8.85
N PHE A 192 0.00 10.99 7.86
CA PHE A 192 -0.87 12.16 7.98
C PHE A 192 -2.30 11.75 7.58
N SER A 193 -3.23 11.83 8.52
CA SER A 193 -4.64 11.59 8.24
C SER A 193 -5.21 12.71 7.38
N GLY A 194 -5.93 12.35 6.32
CA GLY A 194 -6.60 13.27 5.42
C GLY A 194 -7.66 12.56 4.60
N ASP A 195 -8.47 13.31 3.84
CA ASP A 195 -9.66 12.81 3.14
C ASP A 195 -9.37 11.66 2.14
N ARG A 196 -8.11 11.53 1.70
CA ARG A 196 -7.66 10.48 0.76
C ARG A 196 -7.07 9.24 1.43
N HIS A 197 -6.97 9.22 2.76
CA HIS A 197 -6.37 8.12 3.51
C HIS A 197 -7.09 6.79 3.26
N PHE A 198 -8.43 6.77 3.25
CA PHE A 198 -9.17 5.54 2.95
C PHE A 198 -8.90 4.96 1.55
N ALA A 199 -8.83 5.82 0.53
CA ALA A 199 -8.49 5.40 -0.83
C ALA A 199 -7.05 4.87 -0.94
N TYR A 200 -6.13 5.47 -0.19
CA TYR A 200 -4.75 5.02 -0.07
C TYR A 200 -4.66 3.62 0.57
N LEU A 201 -5.37 3.39 1.68
CA LEU A 201 -5.42 2.08 2.35
C LEU A 201 -5.98 0.99 1.43
N ILE A 202 -7.05 1.30 0.70
CA ILE A 202 -7.61 0.37 -0.30
C ILE A 202 -6.55 0.06 -1.37
N ARG A 203 -5.91 1.09 -1.94
CA ARG A 203 -4.86 0.91 -2.95
C ARG A 203 -3.74 0.02 -2.42
N GLU A 204 -3.27 0.24 -1.20
CA GLU A 204 -2.22 -0.57 -0.59
C GLU A 204 -2.65 -2.02 -0.38
N ARG A 205 -3.89 -2.28 0.05
CA ARG A 205 -4.46 -3.63 0.18
C ARG A 205 -4.52 -4.38 -1.14
N PHE A 206 -4.93 -3.74 -2.23
CA PHE A 206 -4.91 -4.36 -3.56
C PHE A 206 -3.49 -4.52 -4.10
N ALA A 207 -2.61 -3.56 -3.85
CA ALA A 207 -1.22 -3.64 -4.28
C ALA A 207 -0.45 -4.74 -3.51
N LEU A 208 -0.82 -5.03 -2.26
CA LEU A 208 -0.28 -6.15 -1.48
C LEU A 208 -0.67 -7.50 -2.10
N LEU A 209 -1.91 -7.60 -2.60
CA LEU A 209 -2.35 -8.78 -3.33
C LEU A 209 -1.53 -9.00 -4.60
N LEU A 210 -1.26 -7.93 -5.37
CA LEU A 210 -0.38 -8.03 -6.53
C LEU A 210 1.03 -8.47 -6.12
N ALA A 211 1.60 -7.87 -5.07
CA ALA A 211 2.91 -8.24 -4.54
C ALA A 211 2.98 -9.72 -4.11
N PHE A 212 1.93 -10.24 -3.46
CA PHE A 212 1.81 -11.65 -3.13
C PHE A 212 1.85 -12.54 -4.40
N PHE A 213 1.05 -12.22 -5.42
CA PHE A 213 1.08 -12.99 -6.66
C PHE A 213 2.41 -12.90 -7.40
N GLU A 214 3.02 -11.73 -7.48
CA GLU A 214 4.35 -11.54 -8.06
C GLU A 214 5.41 -12.38 -7.34
N SER A 215 5.33 -12.47 -6.00
CA SER A 215 6.27 -13.27 -5.20
C SER A 215 6.12 -14.78 -5.35
N VAL A 216 4.92 -15.27 -5.70
CA VAL A 216 4.64 -16.71 -5.85
C VAL A 216 4.96 -17.21 -7.26
N VAL A 217 4.96 -16.33 -8.26
CA VAL A 217 5.13 -16.68 -9.68
C VAL A 217 6.60 -16.57 -10.15
N THR A 218 7.50 -16.05 -9.31
CA THR A 218 8.94 -15.90 -9.61
C THR A 218 9.76 -16.96 -8.88
#